data_AF-A0A842SXV2-F1
#
_entry.id   AF-A0A842SXV2-F1
#
_cell.length_a   1.000
_cell.length_b   1.000
_cell.length_c   1.000
_cell.angle_alpha   90.00
_cell.angle_beta   90.00
_cell.angle_gamma   90.00
#
_symmetry.space_group_name_H-M   'P 1'
#
loop_
_entity.id
_entity.type
_entity.pdbx_description
1 polymer ?
#
loop_
_entity_poly.entity_id
_entity_poly.type
_entity_poly.pdbx_seq_one_letter_code
_entity_poly.pdbx_strand_id
1 'polypeptide(L)'
;MIHDKLKYNFEIIPGELTAFEKKLLKLEQIRYIENPKRFYRESAYLKRVDGKISYYYLFSQIKSNNFNRGSDYLTHGLDFYRGSFHAQMVRGLINYCNLKDTSIILDPFCGSGTTLVEATLLGFDSIGIDINPIACLNSIIKTKLLKYNDAISRRTLEYDLTYFNNEDFANQKYKVILKKDFEYLLGLFIYTRILSMEKRLNMKKETAYKIFLDKLNFILKKYNFLKKKIEFNEGESKILFNDNLTQIKNYPNSSIDAIITSPPYLNLIDYIEEDITKIKYLFNKREIQQLKTQSIGNRILNNQNSHIDYWNKMIKLITELYRVLKKNKFLVFIIGNYGNMRSKYLSHFESSGFNIERILKRKIVNLKKKDNVEYVFFLKK
;
A
#
# COMPACT_ATOMS: atom_id res chain seq x y z
N MET A 1 2.98 33.18 -12.34
CA MET A 1 1.96 33.06 -11.28
C MET A 1 0.59 32.94 -11.94
N ILE A 2 0.10 31.73 -12.18
CA ILE A 2 -1.29 31.52 -12.60
C ILE A 2 -2.05 31.15 -11.33
N HIS A 3 -2.61 32.17 -10.68
CA HIS A 3 -3.69 31.95 -9.73
C HIS A 3 -4.94 31.64 -10.56
N ASP A 4 -5.09 30.38 -10.98
CA ASP A 4 -6.42 29.83 -11.17
C ASP A 4 -7.11 29.99 -9.82
N LYS A 5 -7.94 31.01 -9.66
CA LYS A 5 -8.81 31.15 -8.50
C LYS A 5 -9.62 29.86 -8.43
N LEU A 6 -9.24 28.96 -7.54
CA LEU A 6 -10.05 27.79 -7.23
C LEU A 6 -11.43 28.32 -6.89
N LYS A 7 -12.48 27.72 -7.47
CA LYS A 7 -13.89 28.11 -7.24
C LYS A 7 -14.27 28.08 -5.74
N TYR A 8 -13.43 27.45 -4.92
CA TYR A 8 -13.61 27.17 -3.49
C TYR A 8 -12.42 27.73 -2.70
N ASN A 9 -12.61 27.98 -1.40
CA ASN A 9 -11.59 28.53 -0.51
C ASN A 9 -10.54 27.45 -0.13
N PHE A 10 -9.69 27.09 -1.09
CA PHE A 10 -8.69 26.03 -0.98
C PHE A 10 -7.27 26.60 -0.99
N GLU A 11 -6.42 26.10 -0.08
CA GLU A 11 -4.98 26.33 -0.09
C GLU A 11 -4.29 25.04 -0.49
N ILE A 12 -3.57 25.01 -1.61
CA ILE A 12 -2.81 23.83 -2.08
C ILE A 12 -1.63 23.58 -1.11
N ILE A 13 -1.20 22.33 -0.96
CA ILE A 13 0.00 22.03 -0.17
C ILE A 13 1.24 22.78 -0.69
N PRO A 14 2.22 23.09 0.18
CA PRO A 14 3.46 23.73 -0.25
C PRO A 14 4.22 22.91 -1.30
N GLY A 15 4.83 23.62 -2.25
CA GLY A 15 5.58 23.05 -3.37
C GLY A 15 4.74 22.88 -4.64
N GLU A 16 5.42 22.71 -5.78
CA GLU A 16 4.73 22.58 -7.06
C GLU A 16 4.16 21.17 -7.24
N LEU A 17 2.85 21.07 -7.49
CA LEU A 17 2.19 19.84 -7.92
C LEU A 17 2.52 19.55 -9.37
N THR A 18 2.80 18.29 -9.67
CA THR A 18 2.93 17.81 -11.05
C THR A 18 1.61 17.92 -11.81
N ALA A 19 1.68 17.89 -13.15
CA ALA A 19 0.47 17.89 -13.99
C ALA A 19 -0.48 16.70 -13.68
N PHE A 20 0.06 15.56 -13.26
CA PHE A 20 -0.74 14.41 -12.83
C PHE A 20 -1.46 14.67 -11.50
N GLU A 21 -0.75 15.23 -10.51
CA GLU A 21 -1.33 15.57 -9.20
C GLU A 21 -2.38 16.68 -9.31
N LYS A 22 -2.19 17.68 -10.18
CA LYS A 22 -3.21 18.69 -10.49
C LYS A 22 -4.49 18.06 -11.04
N LYS A 23 -4.39 17.03 -11.88
CA LYS A 23 -5.54 16.27 -12.37
C LYS A 23 -6.23 15.51 -11.24
N LEU A 24 -5.49 14.83 -10.37
CA LEU A 24 -6.08 14.13 -9.23
C LEU A 24 -6.71 15.09 -8.22
N LEU A 25 -6.11 16.25 -7.94
CA LEU A 25 -6.70 17.31 -7.13
C LEU A 25 -8.07 17.74 -7.68
N LYS A 26 -8.23 17.85 -9.01
CA LYS A 26 -9.53 18.17 -9.61
C LYS A 26 -10.52 17.02 -9.45
N LEU A 27 -10.06 15.78 -9.57
CA LEU A 27 -10.90 14.58 -9.50
C LEU A 27 -11.40 14.30 -8.07
N GLU A 28 -10.57 14.51 -7.04
CA GLU A 28 -10.97 14.28 -5.65
C GLU A 28 -12.04 15.26 -5.14
N GLN A 29 -12.26 16.39 -5.83
CA GLN A 29 -13.28 17.38 -5.47
C GLN A 29 -14.71 16.84 -5.58
N ILE A 30 -14.94 15.67 -6.18
CA ILE A 30 -16.22 14.97 -6.07
C ILE A 30 -16.63 14.77 -4.60
N ARG A 31 -15.66 14.51 -3.71
CA ARG A 31 -15.89 14.42 -2.26
C ARG A 31 -16.33 15.73 -1.64
N TYR A 32 -15.80 16.85 -2.13
CA TYR A 32 -16.24 18.17 -1.68
C TYR A 32 -17.69 18.44 -2.08
N ILE A 33 -18.08 18.06 -3.30
CA ILE A 33 -19.46 18.25 -3.78
C ILE A 33 -20.44 17.45 -2.93
N GLU A 34 -20.10 16.20 -2.59
CA GLU A 34 -20.95 15.32 -1.79
C GLU A 34 -20.95 15.66 -0.30
N ASN A 35 -19.79 16.03 0.26
CA ASN A 35 -19.66 16.33 1.69
C ASN A 35 -18.62 17.44 1.95
N PRO A 36 -18.99 18.72 1.71
CA PRO A 36 -18.06 19.85 1.85
C PRO A 36 -17.47 19.95 3.26
N LYS A 37 -18.29 19.67 4.29
CA LYS A 37 -17.90 19.77 5.70
C LYS A 37 -16.85 18.74 6.10
N ARG A 38 -16.76 17.60 5.42
CA ARG A 38 -15.82 16.51 5.71
C ARG A 38 -14.55 16.55 4.84
N PHE A 39 -14.59 17.19 3.68
CA PHE A 39 -13.52 17.11 2.68
C PHE A 39 -12.12 17.50 3.20
N TYR A 40 -12.03 18.41 4.17
CA TYR A 40 -10.74 18.75 4.82
C TYR A 40 -10.06 17.53 5.49
N ARG A 41 -10.84 16.54 5.94
CA ARG A 41 -10.33 15.28 6.53
C ARG A 41 -9.82 14.31 5.45
N GLU A 42 -10.27 14.46 4.21
CA GLU A 42 -10.12 13.47 3.13
C GLU A 42 -9.10 13.89 2.06
N SER A 43 -9.08 15.18 1.69
CA SER A 43 -8.24 15.75 0.63
C SER A 43 -6.78 15.27 0.69
N ALA A 44 -6.23 14.92 -0.47
CA ALA A 44 -4.83 14.52 -0.63
C ALA A 44 -3.90 15.68 -0.98
N TYR A 45 -4.39 16.74 -1.62
CA TYR A 45 -3.53 17.75 -2.25
C TYR A 45 -3.70 19.18 -1.71
N LEU A 46 -4.60 19.38 -0.75
CA LEU A 46 -4.83 20.68 -0.12
C LEU A 46 -4.22 20.74 1.28
N LYS A 47 -3.61 21.88 1.63
CA LYS A 47 -3.23 22.26 2.98
C LYS A 47 -4.42 22.79 3.77
N ARG A 48 -5.29 23.58 3.14
CA ARG A 48 -6.55 24.04 3.75
C ARG A 48 -7.75 23.85 2.83
N VAL A 49 -8.89 23.57 3.44
CA VAL A 49 -10.22 23.52 2.83
C VAL A 49 -11.14 24.37 3.68
N ASP A 50 -11.68 25.46 3.11
CA ASP A 50 -12.57 26.41 3.79
C ASP A 50 -12.00 26.89 5.13
N GLY A 51 -10.72 27.29 5.11
CA GLY A 51 -9.97 27.76 6.28
C GLY A 51 -9.47 26.67 7.23
N LYS A 52 -10.00 25.45 7.16
CA LYS A 52 -9.58 24.31 8.02
C LYS A 52 -8.33 23.64 7.47
N ILE A 53 -7.35 23.36 8.33
CA ILE A 53 -6.15 22.60 7.96
C ILE A 53 -6.55 21.16 7.64
N SER A 54 -6.05 20.62 6.53
CA SER A 54 -6.37 19.27 6.11
C SER A 54 -5.65 18.20 6.93
N TYR A 55 -6.27 17.02 7.06
CA TYR A 55 -5.66 15.91 7.80
C TYR A 55 -4.43 15.38 7.09
N TYR A 56 -4.47 15.26 5.76
CA TYR A 56 -3.28 14.90 4.98
C TYR A 56 -2.10 15.85 5.29
N TYR A 57 -2.33 17.16 5.34
CA TYR A 57 -1.25 18.10 5.63
C TYR A 57 -0.66 17.86 7.01
N LEU A 58 -1.50 17.67 8.04
CA LEU A 58 -1.06 17.35 9.41
C LEU A 58 -0.28 16.03 9.47
N PHE A 59 -0.79 14.98 8.83
CA PHE A 59 -0.12 13.67 8.75
C PHE A 59 1.23 13.80 8.04
N SER A 60 1.29 14.54 6.94
CA SER A 60 2.51 14.73 6.15
C SER A 60 3.64 15.47 6.90
N GLN A 61 3.34 16.15 8.00
CA GLN A 61 4.36 16.76 8.88
C GLN A 61 5.05 15.74 9.79
N ILE A 62 4.43 14.58 10.04
CA ILE A 62 5.03 13.52 10.87
C ILE A 62 5.85 12.61 9.96
N LYS A 63 7.07 13.05 9.67
CA LYS A 63 7.94 12.40 8.68
C LYS A 63 8.44 11.04 9.16
N SER A 64 8.33 10.07 8.27
CA SER A 64 8.80 8.69 8.42
C SER A 64 9.95 8.35 7.47
N ASN A 65 10.35 9.21 6.55
CA ASN A 65 11.63 9.14 5.85
C ASN A 65 11.93 10.52 5.23
N ASN A 66 13.12 10.69 4.66
CA ASN A 66 13.53 11.96 4.05
C ASN A 66 13.63 11.89 2.52
N PHE A 67 13.19 10.78 1.89
CA PHE A 67 13.55 10.46 0.50
C PHE A 67 12.36 10.46 -0.46
N ASN A 68 11.14 10.12 -0.01
CA ASN A 68 10.00 9.87 -0.90
C ASN A 68 8.89 10.91 -0.75
N ARG A 69 8.90 11.94 -1.60
CA ARG A 69 7.83 12.96 -1.66
C ARG A 69 6.46 12.27 -1.78
N GLY A 70 5.63 12.39 -0.74
CA GLY A 70 4.24 11.90 -0.72
C GLY A 70 4.04 10.47 -0.19
N SER A 71 5.07 9.79 0.32
CA SER A 71 4.97 8.51 1.08
C SER A 71 5.86 8.47 2.31
N ASP A 72 6.30 9.64 2.73
CA ASP A 72 7.29 9.86 3.77
C ASP A 72 6.66 10.25 5.11
N TYR A 73 5.42 9.81 5.37
CA TYR A 73 4.70 10.16 6.59
C TYR A 73 4.11 8.96 7.33
N LEU A 74 3.96 9.13 8.64
CA LEU A 74 3.38 8.13 9.54
C LEU A 74 4.00 6.73 9.37
N THR A 75 3.18 5.69 9.19
CA THR A 75 3.65 4.31 9.13
C THR A 75 4.14 3.89 7.74
N HIS A 76 3.88 4.68 6.69
CA HIS A 76 4.25 4.36 5.30
C HIS A 76 5.74 4.07 5.16
N GLY A 77 6.60 4.93 5.70
CA GLY A 77 8.06 4.85 5.57
C GLY A 77 8.78 4.01 6.62
N LEU A 78 8.08 3.13 7.34
CA LEU A 78 8.72 2.21 8.30
C LEU A 78 9.50 1.09 7.60
N ASP A 79 9.09 0.67 6.40
CA ASP A 79 9.83 -0.31 5.58
C ASP A 79 10.07 0.21 4.17
N PHE A 80 11.14 -0.28 3.54
CA PHE A 80 11.42 -0.05 2.12
C PHE A 80 10.98 -1.26 1.30
N TYR A 81 9.74 -1.21 0.82
CA TYR A 81 9.19 -2.17 -0.12
C TYR A 81 9.27 -1.60 -1.54
N ARG A 82 9.95 -2.33 -2.43
CA ARG A 82 10.11 -1.92 -3.83
C ARG A 82 8.81 -2.16 -4.57
N GLY A 83 8.37 -1.17 -5.37
CA GLY A 83 7.11 -1.26 -6.13
C GLY A 83 5.87 -0.73 -5.41
N SER A 84 6.00 -0.16 -4.21
CA SER A 84 4.93 0.65 -3.60
C SER A 84 4.66 1.92 -4.41
N PHE A 85 3.39 2.22 -4.67
CA PHE A 85 2.97 3.51 -5.22
C PHE A 85 2.82 4.59 -4.14
N HIS A 86 2.66 5.86 -4.55
CA HIS A 86 2.72 6.98 -3.62
C HIS A 86 1.47 7.09 -2.75
N ALA A 87 1.60 7.14 -1.42
CA ALA A 87 0.47 7.23 -0.49
C ALA A 87 -0.46 8.42 -0.78
N GLN A 88 0.09 9.61 -1.01
CA GLN A 88 -0.71 10.79 -1.39
C GLN A 88 -1.56 10.55 -2.65
N MET A 89 -1.00 9.87 -3.66
CA MET A 89 -1.75 9.54 -4.87
C MET A 89 -2.93 8.63 -4.54
N VAL A 90 -2.71 7.60 -3.72
CA VAL A 90 -3.74 6.62 -3.34
C VAL A 90 -4.89 7.27 -2.61
N ARG A 91 -4.60 8.21 -1.69
CA ARG A 91 -5.63 9.02 -1.03
C ARG A 91 -6.54 9.71 -2.05
N GLY A 92 -5.95 10.36 -3.07
CA GLY A 92 -6.70 11.00 -4.15
C GLY A 92 -7.51 10.00 -4.99
N LEU A 93 -7.00 8.79 -5.21
CA LEU A 93 -7.72 7.71 -5.90
C LEU A 93 -8.92 7.19 -5.08
N ILE A 94 -8.76 6.99 -3.77
CA ILE A 94 -9.85 6.63 -2.85
C ILE A 94 -10.93 7.71 -2.88
N ASN A 95 -10.53 8.99 -2.82
CA ASN A 95 -11.46 10.12 -2.88
C ASN A 95 -12.28 10.11 -4.18
N TYR A 96 -11.63 9.83 -5.33
CA TYR A 96 -12.35 9.74 -6.61
C TYR A 96 -13.40 8.63 -6.65
N CYS A 97 -13.14 7.49 -5.98
CA CYS A 97 -14.12 6.40 -5.89
C CYS A 97 -15.42 6.78 -5.15
N ASN A 98 -15.45 7.96 -4.51
CA ASN A 98 -16.61 8.57 -3.86
C ASN A 98 -17.38 7.59 -2.95
N LEU A 99 -16.65 7.02 -2.00
CA LEU A 99 -17.12 5.95 -1.14
C LEU A 99 -18.05 6.47 -0.03
N LYS A 100 -19.01 5.62 0.36
CA LYS A 100 -19.83 5.81 1.57
C LYS A 100 -19.05 5.33 2.79
N ASP A 101 -19.37 5.83 3.98
CA ASP A 101 -18.61 5.53 5.21
C ASP A 101 -18.47 4.03 5.52
N THR A 102 -19.45 3.20 5.15
CA THR A 102 -19.44 1.75 5.36
C THR A 102 -18.82 0.95 4.20
N SER A 103 -18.13 1.63 3.28
CA SER A 103 -17.56 1.00 2.08
C SER A 103 -16.32 0.17 2.40
N ILE A 104 -16.18 -0.95 1.70
CA ILE A 104 -15.00 -1.82 1.80
C ILE A 104 -14.10 -1.64 0.58
N ILE A 105 -12.80 -1.41 0.83
CA ILE A 105 -11.76 -1.30 -0.20
C ILE A 105 -10.98 -2.61 -0.29
N LEU A 106 -10.75 -3.13 -1.50
CA LEU A 106 -9.91 -4.31 -1.73
C LEU A 106 -8.62 -3.91 -2.46
N ASP A 107 -7.49 -4.46 -2.00
CA ASP A 107 -6.23 -4.48 -2.73
C ASP A 107 -5.73 -5.93 -2.84
N PRO A 108 -5.92 -6.61 -4.00
CA PRO A 108 -5.51 -8.00 -4.21
C PRO A 108 -4.00 -8.18 -4.45
N PHE A 109 -3.23 -7.09 -4.40
CA PHE A 109 -1.77 -7.07 -4.49
C PHE A 109 -1.22 -6.05 -3.48
N CYS A 110 -1.65 -6.18 -2.22
CA CYS A 110 -1.51 -5.08 -1.26
C CYS A 110 -0.06 -4.71 -0.94
N GLY A 111 0.90 -5.60 -1.22
CA GLY A 111 2.30 -5.39 -0.93
C GLY A 111 2.49 -5.01 0.54
N SER A 112 3.27 -3.96 0.79
CA SER A 112 3.47 -3.43 2.15
C SER A 112 2.34 -2.54 2.69
N GLY A 113 1.20 -2.49 2.01
CA GLY A 113 -0.06 -1.97 2.57
C GLY A 113 -0.37 -0.50 2.32
N THR A 114 0.19 0.16 1.30
CA THR A 114 -0.05 1.60 1.05
C THR A 114 -1.54 1.93 0.94
N THR A 115 -2.30 1.12 0.19
CA THR A 115 -3.77 1.26 0.07
C THR A 115 -4.48 1.10 1.40
N LEU A 116 -4.08 0.10 2.19
CA LEU A 116 -4.73 -0.21 3.47
C LEU A 116 -4.42 0.84 4.53
N VAL A 117 -3.19 1.37 4.56
CA VAL A 117 -2.81 2.47 5.45
C VAL A 117 -3.62 3.73 5.11
N GLU A 118 -3.78 4.08 3.83
CA GLU A 118 -4.62 5.22 3.45
C GLU A 118 -6.11 4.97 3.71
N ALA A 119 -6.61 3.76 3.48
CA ALA A 119 -7.98 3.38 3.82
C ALA A 119 -8.24 3.54 5.33
N THR A 120 -7.34 3.02 6.17
CA THR A 120 -7.39 3.22 7.63
C THR A 120 -7.35 4.71 7.97
N LEU A 121 -6.47 5.51 7.35
CA LEU A 121 -6.35 6.97 7.53
C LEU A 121 -7.52 7.81 6.97
N LEU A 122 -8.45 7.20 6.24
CA LEU A 122 -9.68 7.83 5.75
C LEU A 122 -10.94 7.30 6.45
N GLY A 123 -10.79 6.28 7.29
CA GLY A 123 -11.88 5.64 8.01
C GLY A 123 -12.61 4.56 7.21
N PHE A 124 -11.99 3.99 6.18
CA PHE A 124 -12.57 2.89 5.40
C PHE A 124 -12.01 1.54 5.82
N ASP A 125 -12.90 0.57 5.92
CA ASP A 125 -12.49 -0.82 6.07
C ASP A 125 -11.84 -1.31 4.78
N SER A 126 -10.81 -2.15 4.92
CA SER A 126 -10.07 -2.66 3.78
C SER A 126 -9.61 -4.09 3.92
N ILE A 127 -9.45 -4.74 2.78
CA ILE A 127 -8.94 -6.10 2.64
C ILE A 127 -7.71 -6.05 1.75
N GLY A 128 -6.58 -6.55 2.26
CA GLY A 128 -5.35 -6.72 1.49
C GLY A 128 -5.03 -8.19 1.32
N ILE A 129 -4.60 -8.59 0.12
CA ILE A 129 -4.12 -9.94 -0.15
C ILE A 129 -2.73 -9.84 -0.80
N ASP A 130 -1.78 -10.64 -0.31
CA ASP A 130 -0.47 -10.75 -0.93
C ASP A 130 0.15 -12.13 -0.68
N ILE A 131 1.00 -12.57 -1.61
CA ILE A 131 1.76 -13.82 -1.52
C ILE A 131 3.14 -13.60 -0.88
N ASN A 132 3.61 -12.36 -0.77
CA ASN A 132 4.84 -12.04 -0.08
C ASN A 132 4.58 -11.94 1.44
N PRO A 133 5.17 -12.84 2.24
CA PRO A 133 4.94 -12.88 3.68
C PRO A 133 5.44 -11.62 4.39
N ILE A 134 6.58 -11.09 3.97
CA ILE A 134 7.16 -9.87 4.54
C ILE A 134 6.28 -8.66 4.23
N ALA A 135 5.75 -8.59 3.01
CA ALA A 135 4.82 -7.55 2.62
C ALA A 135 3.54 -7.60 3.48
N CYS A 136 2.98 -8.80 3.72
CA CYS A 136 1.86 -9.00 4.64
C CYS A 136 2.16 -8.55 6.08
N LEU A 137 3.29 -8.97 6.66
CA LEU A 137 3.70 -8.54 8.01
C LEU A 137 3.81 -7.02 8.09
N ASN A 138 4.47 -6.41 7.11
CA ASN A 138 4.61 -4.97 7.04
C ASN A 138 3.25 -4.28 6.97
N SER A 139 2.33 -4.79 6.14
CA SER A 139 1.00 -4.24 6.00
C SER A 139 0.21 -4.33 7.31
N ILE A 140 0.23 -5.49 8.00
CA ILE A 140 -0.43 -5.70 9.30
C ILE A 140 0.09 -4.70 10.33
N ILE A 141 1.41 -4.56 10.45
CA ILE A 141 2.01 -3.70 11.46
C ILE A 141 1.76 -2.22 11.14
N LYS A 142 1.91 -1.80 9.89
CA LYS A 142 1.70 -0.41 9.50
C LYS A 142 0.25 0.05 9.71
N THR A 143 -0.75 -0.81 9.50
CA THR A 143 -2.15 -0.46 9.76
C THR A 143 -2.48 -0.50 11.25
N LYS A 144 -2.02 -1.51 12.00
CA LYS A 144 -2.29 -1.63 13.44
C LYS A 144 -1.58 -0.55 14.27
N LEU A 145 -0.38 -0.12 13.89
CA LEU A 145 0.34 0.96 14.58
C LEU A 145 -0.43 2.29 14.59
N LEU A 146 -1.34 2.52 13.63
CA LEU A 146 -2.19 3.72 13.67
C LEU A 146 -3.17 3.69 14.85
N LYS A 147 -3.54 2.51 15.33
CA LYS A 147 -4.44 2.32 16.48
C LYS A 147 -3.69 2.12 17.80
N TYR A 148 -2.36 1.96 17.74
CA TYR A 148 -1.53 1.66 18.91
C TYR A 148 -1.18 2.94 19.68
N ASN A 149 -1.49 2.95 20.98
CA ASN A 149 -1.35 4.15 21.82
C ASN A 149 -0.12 4.13 22.72
N ASP A 150 0.48 2.96 22.92
CA ASP A 150 1.57 2.79 23.87
C ASP A 150 2.94 3.12 23.27
N ALA A 151 3.88 3.43 24.16
CA ALA A 151 5.28 3.57 23.79
C ALA A 151 5.93 2.20 23.66
N ILE A 152 6.89 2.06 22.74
CA ILE A 152 7.65 0.83 22.56
C ILE A 152 8.92 0.92 23.40
N SER A 153 9.04 0.03 24.39
CA SER A 153 10.15 0.00 25.35
C SER A 153 11.17 -1.07 24.98
N ARG A 154 12.47 -0.75 25.02
CA ARG A 154 13.56 -1.73 24.78
C ARG A 154 13.65 -2.84 25.83
N ARG A 155 12.86 -2.76 26.91
CA ARG A 155 12.97 -3.65 28.08
C ARG A 155 12.01 -4.83 28.05
N THR A 156 11.11 -4.94 27.06
CA THR A 156 10.21 -6.09 26.97
C THR A 156 10.78 -7.14 26.02
N LEU A 157 10.51 -8.42 26.32
CA LEU A 157 11.06 -9.56 25.60
C LEU A 157 10.73 -9.51 24.10
N GLU A 158 9.53 -9.02 23.77
CA GLU A 158 9.02 -8.86 22.41
C GLU A 158 9.84 -7.89 21.57
N TYR A 159 10.72 -7.09 22.18
CA TYR A 159 11.62 -6.20 21.45
C TYR A 159 13.09 -6.56 21.63
N ASP A 160 13.44 -7.65 22.32
CA ASP A 160 14.82 -8.07 22.52
C ASP A 160 15.42 -8.69 21.25
N LEU A 161 16.53 -8.14 20.76
CA LEU A 161 17.27 -8.70 19.63
C LEU A 161 17.78 -10.11 19.93
N THR A 162 18.14 -10.39 21.18
CA THR A 162 18.68 -11.68 21.63
C THR A 162 17.66 -12.79 21.48
N TYR A 163 16.40 -12.51 21.84
CA TYR A 163 15.28 -13.43 21.66
C TYR A 163 15.17 -13.86 20.19
N PHE A 164 15.01 -12.90 19.28
CA PHE A 164 14.88 -13.19 17.85
C PHE A 164 16.16 -13.76 17.21
N ASN A 165 17.35 -13.46 17.74
CA ASN A 165 18.58 -14.10 17.26
C ASN A 165 18.62 -15.61 17.52
N ASN A 166 17.97 -16.08 18.59
CA ASN A 166 17.99 -17.47 19.03
C ASN A 166 16.76 -18.29 18.56
N GLU A 167 15.73 -17.62 18.04
CA GLU A 167 14.52 -18.26 17.54
C GLU A 167 14.75 -18.99 16.21
N ASP A 168 14.24 -20.22 16.12
CA ASP A 168 14.27 -21.03 14.90
C ASP A 168 12.93 -20.95 14.16
N PHE A 169 12.75 -19.86 13.42
CA PHE A 169 11.53 -19.62 12.64
C PHE A 169 11.39 -20.55 11.44
N ALA A 170 12.48 -21.10 10.89
CA ALA A 170 12.43 -21.98 9.72
C ALA A 170 11.68 -23.30 9.97
N ASN A 171 11.53 -23.67 11.25
CA ASN A 171 10.76 -24.82 11.71
C ASN A 171 9.33 -24.47 12.17
N GLN A 172 8.94 -23.20 12.13
CA GLN A 172 7.60 -22.73 12.48
C GLN A 172 6.76 -22.44 11.24
N LYS A 173 5.49 -22.84 11.23
CA LYS A 173 4.57 -22.48 10.14
C LYS A 173 4.25 -20.98 10.19
N TYR A 174 4.56 -20.24 9.14
CA TYR A 174 4.33 -18.78 9.10
C TYR A 174 2.88 -18.35 9.36
N LYS A 175 1.89 -19.15 8.94
CA LYS A 175 0.46 -18.91 9.26
C LYS A 175 0.14 -19.00 10.76
N VAL A 176 0.94 -19.71 11.54
CA VAL A 176 0.84 -19.77 13.01
C VAL A 176 1.46 -18.52 13.62
N ILE A 177 2.61 -18.09 13.11
CA ILE A 177 3.26 -16.83 13.52
C ILE A 177 2.29 -15.65 13.35
N LEU A 178 1.62 -15.53 12.20
CA LEU A 178 0.65 -14.46 11.93
C LEU A 178 -0.57 -14.43 12.87
N LYS A 179 -0.81 -15.48 13.66
CA LYS A 179 -1.88 -15.53 14.66
C LYS A 179 -1.44 -15.10 16.07
N LYS A 180 -0.15 -14.82 16.26
CA LYS A 180 0.37 -14.24 17.51
C LYS A 180 -0.21 -12.85 17.74
N ASP A 181 -0.11 -12.36 18.98
CA ASP A 181 -0.54 -11.02 19.34
C ASP A 181 0.23 -9.92 18.60
N PHE A 182 -0.22 -8.68 18.76
CA PHE A 182 0.32 -7.57 18.02
C PHE A 182 1.76 -7.25 18.42
N GLU A 183 2.06 -7.31 19.71
CA GLU A 183 3.35 -7.02 20.32
C GLU A 183 4.43 -7.96 19.78
N TYR A 184 4.13 -9.26 19.71
CA TYR A 184 5.01 -10.26 19.11
C TYR A 184 5.27 -9.97 17.62
N LEU A 185 4.21 -9.71 16.85
CA LEU A 185 4.33 -9.40 15.42
C LEU A 185 5.10 -8.10 15.18
N LEU A 186 4.94 -7.11 16.06
CA LEU A 186 5.65 -5.84 16.03
C LEU A 186 7.14 -6.05 16.31
N GLY A 187 7.47 -6.88 17.30
CA GLY A 187 8.82 -7.36 17.56
C GLY A 187 9.48 -7.98 16.36
N LEU A 188 8.79 -8.94 15.72
CA LEU A 188 9.27 -9.62 14.53
C LEU A 188 9.45 -8.66 13.35
N PHE A 189 8.55 -7.70 13.18
CA PHE A 189 8.67 -6.64 12.19
C PHE A 189 9.89 -5.76 12.44
N ILE A 190 10.13 -5.34 13.69
CA ILE A 190 11.32 -4.58 14.07
C ILE A 190 12.56 -5.39 13.72
N TYR A 191 12.63 -6.66 14.14
CA TYR A 191 13.79 -7.51 13.90
C TYR A 191 14.08 -7.73 12.41
N THR A 192 13.07 -8.09 11.61
CA THR A 192 13.23 -8.26 10.16
C THR A 192 13.64 -6.95 9.47
N ARG A 193 13.19 -5.80 9.98
CA ARG A 193 13.67 -4.49 9.52
C ARG A 193 15.15 -4.29 9.83
N ILE A 194 15.62 -4.69 11.01
CA ILE A 194 17.03 -4.60 11.42
C ILE A 194 17.91 -5.47 10.53
N LEU A 195 17.51 -6.72 10.25
CA LEU A 195 18.21 -7.59 9.29
C LEU A 195 18.36 -6.92 7.92
N SER A 196 17.30 -6.24 7.45
CA SER A 196 17.37 -5.51 6.18
C SER A 196 18.29 -4.29 6.26
N MET A 197 18.33 -3.56 7.36
CA MET A 197 19.22 -2.40 7.55
C MET A 197 20.67 -2.84 7.62
N GLU A 198 20.96 -3.90 8.36
CA GLU A 198 22.29 -4.49 8.48
C GLU A 198 22.85 -4.83 7.11
N LYS A 199 22.10 -5.60 6.32
CA LYS A 199 22.55 -6.00 4.99
C LYS A 199 22.61 -4.85 3.98
N ARG A 200 21.60 -3.97 3.92
CA ARG A 200 21.51 -2.92 2.88
C ARG A 200 22.37 -1.70 3.18
N LEU A 201 22.59 -1.38 4.45
CA LEU A 201 23.33 -0.19 4.89
C LEU A 201 24.69 -0.53 5.51
N ASN A 202 25.07 -1.81 5.58
CA ASN A 202 26.28 -2.30 6.23
C ASN A 202 26.43 -1.79 7.67
N MET A 203 25.33 -1.86 8.43
CA MET A 203 25.20 -1.26 9.76
C MET A 203 25.10 -2.35 10.84
N LYS A 204 25.76 -2.16 11.99
CA LYS A 204 25.62 -3.09 13.13
C LYS A 204 24.16 -3.19 13.60
N LYS A 205 23.70 -4.39 13.98
CA LYS A 205 22.30 -4.63 14.39
C LYS A 205 21.87 -3.72 15.53
N GLU A 206 22.71 -3.52 16.54
CA GLU A 206 22.39 -2.69 17.72
C GLU A 206 22.18 -1.23 17.31
N THR A 207 23.01 -0.73 16.40
CA THR A 207 22.89 0.63 15.86
C THR A 207 21.62 0.77 15.03
N ALA A 208 21.36 -0.19 14.13
CA ALA A 208 20.14 -0.21 13.31
C ALA A 208 18.88 -0.27 14.18
N TYR A 209 18.89 -1.13 15.21
CA TYR A 209 17.81 -1.27 16.18
C TYR A 209 17.52 0.02 16.92
N LYS A 210 18.55 0.67 17.48
CA LYS A 210 18.42 1.97 18.14
C LYS A 210 17.80 3.02 17.20
N ILE A 211 18.35 3.18 16.00
CA ILE A 211 17.88 4.15 15.01
C ILE A 211 16.41 3.89 14.63
N PHE A 212 16.06 2.63 14.39
CA PHE A 212 14.71 2.27 13.98
C PHE A 212 13.70 2.49 15.11
N LEU A 213 14.02 2.07 16.34
CA LEU A 213 13.14 2.27 17.49
C LEU A 213 12.94 3.74 17.83
N ASP A 214 14.01 4.56 17.80
CA ASP A 214 13.91 5.99 18.10
C ASP A 214 12.97 6.67 17.10
N LYS A 215 13.08 6.29 15.81
CA LYS A 215 12.18 6.75 14.75
C LYS A 215 10.74 6.28 14.95
N LEU A 216 10.53 5.00 15.28
CA LEU A 216 9.20 4.44 15.50
C LEU A 216 8.50 5.11 16.69
N ASN A 217 9.19 5.27 17.81
CA ASN A 217 8.69 5.98 18.99
C ASN A 217 8.42 7.46 18.70
N PHE A 218 9.26 8.12 17.90
CA PHE A 218 8.99 9.49 17.47
C PHE A 218 7.67 9.60 16.69
N ILE A 219 7.46 8.72 15.71
CA ILE A 219 6.23 8.70 14.89
C ILE A 219 5.01 8.44 15.78
N LEU A 220 5.05 7.39 16.62
CA LEU A 220 3.95 7.04 17.52
C LEU A 220 3.61 8.19 18.48
N LYS A 221 4.61 8.77 19.14
CA LYS A 221 4.41 9.90 20.06
C LYS A 221 3.75 11.09 19.36
N LYS A 222 4.23 11.47 18.18
CA LYS A 222 3.69 12.61 17.41
C LYS A 222 2.28 12.32 16.91
N TYR A 223 2.04 11.11 16.42
CA TYR A 223 0.73 10.73 15.89
C TYR A 223 -0.31 10.60 17.01
N ASN A 224 0.02 9.97 18.14
CA ASN A 224 -0.89 9.85 19.29
C ASN A 224 -1.23 11.22 19.89
N PHE A 225 -0.28 12.16 19.89
CA PHE A 225 -0.56 13.55 20.27
C PHE A 225 -1.50 14.25 19.27
N LEU A 226 -1.33 14.01 17.97
CA LEU A 226 -2.19 14.56 16.93
C LEU A 226 -3.61 13.97 17.01
N LYS A 227 -3.75 12.66 17.20
CA LYS A 227 -5.05 11.97 17.35
C LYS A 227 -5.93 12.57 18.44
N LYS A 228 -5.33 13.04 19.54
CA LYS A 228 -6.06 13.73 20.63
C LYS A 228 -6.65 15.10 20.22
N LYS A 229 -6.21 15.66 19.09
CA LYS A 229 -6.60 17.01 18.61
C LYS A 229 -7.49 16.99 17.38
N ILE A 230 -7.67 15.83 16.76
CA ILE A 230 -8.47 15.70 15.54
C ILE A 230 -9.54 14.63 15.76
N GLU A 231 -10.71 14.85 15.17
CA GLU A 231 -11.80 13.87 15.19
C GLU A 231 -11.59 12.90 14.03
N PHE A 232 -11.24 11.67 14.36
CA PHE A 232 -10.81 10.70 13.37
C PHE A 232 -11.20 9.29 13.81
N ASN A 233 -11.79 8.54 12.89
CA ASN A 233 -12.11 7.12 13.09
C ASN A 233 -11.25 6.31 12.12
N GLU A 234 -10.41 5.44 12.66
CA GLU A 234 -9.54 4.56 11.89
C GLU A 234 -10.30 3.36 11.32
N GLY A 235 -10.27 3.17 9.99
CA GLY A 235 -10.85 2.00 9.34
C GLY A 235 -10.14 0.69 9.72
N GLU A 236 -10.85 -0.44 9.71
CA GLU A 236 -10.26 -1.76 9.97
C GLU A 236 -9.61 -2.36 8.73
N SER A 237 -8.42 -2.94 8.89
CA SER A 237 -7.68 -3.54 7.78
C SER A 237 -7.45 -5.02 8.02
N LYS A 238 -7.98 -5.87 7.13
CA LYS A 238 -7.78 -7.33 7.13
C LYS A 238 -6.76 -7.72 6.07
N ILE A 239 -5.60 -8.21 6.51
CA ILE A 239 -4.52 -8.64 5.61
C ILE A 239 -4.50 -10.17 5.55
N LEU A 240 -4.43 -10.71 4.34
CA LEU A 240 -4.43 -12.15 4.07
C LEU A 240 -3.16 -12.57 3.33
N PHE A 241 -2.32 -13.36 4.00
CA PHE A 241 -1.18 -14.01 3.37
C PHE A 241 -1.64 -15.25 2.57
N ASN A 242 -1.80 -15.08 1.26
CA ASN A 242 -2.24 -16.14 0.35
C ASN A 242 -2.14 -15.75 -1.13
N ASP A 243 -2.42 -16.72 -2.00
CA ASP A 243 -2.73 -16.46 -3.41
C ASP A 243 -4.04 -15.67 -3.53
N ASN A 244 -4.01 -14.59 -4.30
CA ASN A 244 -5.13 -13.65 -4.40
C ASN A 244 -6.32 -14.23 -5.17
N LEU A 245 -6.09 -14.96 -6.26
CA LEU A 245 -7.14 -15.59 -7.04
C LEU A 245 -7.88 -16.64 -6.20
N THR A 246 -7.16 -17.39 -5.37
CA THR A 246 -7.74 -18.35 -4.43
C THR A 246 -8.58 -17.65 -3.35
N GLN A 247 -8.08 -16.54 -2.79
CA GLN A 247 -8.79 -15.84 -1.72
C GLN A 247 -10.03 -15.08 -2.18
N ILE A 248 -9.99 -14.44 -3.35
CA ILE A 248 -11.10 -13.63 -3.84
C ILE A 248 -12.35 -14.48 -4.10
N LYS A 249 -12.19 -15.76 -4.44
CA LYS A 249 -13.30 -16.71 -4.61
C LYS A 249 -14.13 -16.93 -3.35
N ASN A 250 -13.57 -16.65 -2.17
CA ASN A 250 -14.29 -16.75 -0.90
C ASN A 250 -15.24 -15.56 -0.65
N TYR A 251 -15.20 -14.52 -1.50
CA TYR A 251 -16.04 -13.34 -1.36
C TYR A 251 -17.28 -13.42 -2.26
N PRO A 252 -18.47 -13.02 -1.76
CA PRO A 252 -19.70 -13.01 -2.55
C PRO A 252 -19.64 -12.11 -3.79
N ASN A 253 -20.58 -12.31 -4.71
CA ASN A 253 -20.77 -11.39 -5.82
C ASN A 253 -21.15 -10.00 -5.28
N SER A 254 -20.63 -8.94 -5.90
CA SER A 254 -20.98 -7.56 -5.56
C SER A 254 -20.84 -7.22 -4.06
N SER A 255 -19.75 -7.64 -3.43
CA SER A 255 -19.47 -7.38 -2.02
C SER A 255 -18.48 -6.23 -1.76
N ILE A 256 -17.75 -5.77 -2.78
CA ILE A 256 -16.67 -4.77 -2.65
C ILE A 256 -17.08 -3.42 -3.25
N ASP A 257 -16.75 -2.31 -2.56
CA ASP A 257 -17.15 -0.95 -2.95
C ASP A 257 -16.10 -0.19 -3.75
N ALA A 258 -14.82 -0.57 -3.62
CA ALA A 258 -13.75 -0.14 -4.52
C ALA A 258 -12.61 -1.16 -4.50
N ILE A 259 -11.92 -1.28 -5.62
CA ILE A 259 -10.67 -2.03 -5.71
C ILE A 259 -9.60 -1.04 -6.15
N ILE A 260 -8.49 -0.93 -5.42
CA ILE A 260 -7.38 -0.02 -5.76
C ILE A 260 -6.10 -0.83 -5.67
N THR A 261 -5.41 -0.98 -6.80
CA THR A 261 -4.29 -1.92 -6.84
C THR A 261 -3.30 -1.64 -7.98
N SER A 262 -2.14 -2.29 -7.88
CA SER A 262 -1.09 -2.33 -8.89
C SER A 262 -0.56 -3.77 -8.96
N PRO A 263 -0.86 -4.55 -10.02
CA PRO A 263 -0.34 -5.90 -10.13
C PRO A 263 1.19 -5.90 -10.29
N PRO A 264 1.87 -7.03 -10.01
CA PRO A 264 3.27 -7.20 -10.36
C PRO A 264 3.45 -7.10 -11.88
N TYR A 265 4.42 -6.28 -12.30
CA TYR A 265 4.74 -6.11 -13.72
C TYR A 265 5.61 -7.26 -14.22
N LEU A 266 5.17 -7.89 -15.31
CA LEU A 266 5.84 -9.06 -15.88
C LEU A 266 7.33 -8.78 -16.13
N ASN A 267 8.19 -9.63 -15.54
CA ASN A 267 9.66 -9.61 -15.67
C ASN A 267 10.36 -8.34 -15.16
N LEU A 268 9.69 -7.50 -14.37
CA LEU A 268 10.29 -6.25 -13.89
C LEU A 268 11.01 -6.40 -12.53
N ILE A 269 10.33 -6.96 -11.54
CA ILE A 269 10.81 -7.09 -10.15
C ILE A 269 10.48 -8.49 -9.65
N ASP A 270 11.47 -9.16 -9.06
CA ASP A 270 11.25 -10.38 -8.28
C ASP A 270 11.06 -9.97 -6.81
N TYR A 271 9.81 -9.80 -6.41
CA TYR A 271 9.46 -9.28 -5.09
C TYR A 271 9.88 -10.21 -3.94
N ILE A 272 9.96 -11.53 -4.21
CA ILE A 272 10.44 -12.50 -3.23
C ILE A 272 11.96 -12.38 -3.07
N GLU A 273 12.69 -12.21 -4.17
CA GLU A 273 14.13 -12.02 -4.12
C GLU A 273 14.54 -10.70 -3.45
N GLU A 274 13.78 -9.61 -3.66
CA GLU A 274 14.03 -8.31 -3.00
C GLU A 274 13.99 -8.39 -1.46
N ASP A 275 13.15 -9.28 -0.92
CA ASP A 275 12.97 -9.53 0.51
C ASP A 275 13.68 -10.80 1.01
N ILE A 276 14.51 -11.44 0.17
CA ILE A 276 15.05 -12.79 0.43
C ILE A 276 15.79 -12.92 1.77
N THR A 277 16.46 -11.86 2.21
CA THR A 277 17.16 -11.84 3.50
C THR A 277 16.21 -12.06 4.67
N LYS A 278 15.05 -11.39 4.63
CA LYS A 278 14.01 -11.49 5.65
C LYS A 278 13.24 -12.81 5.50
N ILE A 279 13.00 -13.26 4.28
CA ILE A 279 12.32 -14.54 4.01
C ILE A 279 13.17 -15.73 4.46
N LYS A 280 14.49 -15.73 4.20
CA LYS A 280 15.40 -16.80 4.66
C LYS A 280 15.44 -16.96 6.18
N TYR A 281 15.15 -15.89 6.91
CA TYR A 281 15.03 -15.94 8.37
C TYR A 281 13.74 -16.63 8.82
N LEU A 282 12.66 -16.51 8.05
CA LEU A 282 11.32 -16.98 8.43
C LEU A 282 10.90 -18.33 7.84
N PHE A 283 11.59 -18.79 6.79
CA PHE A 283 11.15 -19.93 5.99
C PHE A 283 12.31 -20.86 5.68
N ASN A 284 12.03 -22.17 5.66
CA ASN A 284 13.01 -23.14 5.19
C ASN A 284 13.14 -23.13 3.65
N LYS A 285 14.17 -23.79 3.12
CA LYS A 285 14.47 -23.82 1.67
C LYS A 285 13.29 -24.32 0.82
N ARG A 286 12.52 -25.30 1.31
CA ARG A 286 11.38 -25.88 0.56
C ARG A 286 10.25 -24.87 0.45
N GLU A 287 9.91 -24.19 1.53
CA GLU A 287 8.87 -23.16 1.54
C GLU A 287 9.26 -21.95 0.67
N ILE A 288 10.53 -21.53 0.70
CA ILE A 288 11.03 -20.47 -0.18
C ILE A 288 10.84 -20.84 -1.65
N GLN A 289 11.15 -22.08 -2.03
CA GLN A 289 10.93 -22.54 -3.40
C GLN A 289 9.45 -22.52 -3.77
N GLN A 290 8.56 -22.95 -2.86
CA GLN A 290 7.12 -22.87 -3.07
C GLN A 290 6.64 -21.43 -3.27
N LEU A 291 7.07 -20.49 -2.42
CA LEU A 291 6.76 -19.06 -2.56
C LEU A 291 7.21 -18.51 -3.92
N LYS A 292 8.42 -18.85 -4.36
CA LYS A 292 8.94 -18.44 -5.67
C LYS A 292 8.12 -19.00 -6.84
N THR A 293 7.62 -20.23 -6.73
CA THR A 293 6.76 -20.84 -7.78
C THR A 293 5.35 -20.28 -7.82
N GLN A 294 4.82 -19.83 -6.68
CA GLN A 294 3.48 -19.25 -6.58
C GLN A 294 3.46 -17.77 -7.00
N SER A 295 4.55 -17.04 -6.75
CA SER A 295 4.69 -15.64 -7.14
C SER A 295 4.70 -15.46 -8.66
N ILE A 296 3.76 -14.68 -9.17
CA ILE A 296 3.66 -14.33 -10.60
C ILE A 296 4.60 -13.19 -10.97
N GLY A 297 5.05 -13.15 -12.23
CA GLY A 297 5.91 -12.09 -12.75
C GLY A 297 7.41 -12.26 -12.45
N ASN A 298 7.81 -13.37 -11.83
CA ASN A 298 9.20 -13.69 -11.50
C ASN A 298 10.06 -13.92 -12.75
N ARG A 299 11.23 -13.29 -12.75
CA ARG A 299 12.19 -13.22 -13.87
C ARG A 299 12.89 -14.56 -14.19
N ILE A 300 12.74 -15.56 -13.33
CA ILE A 300 13.45 -16.86 -13.41
C ILE A 300 12.88 -17.76 -14.52
N LEU A 301 11.64 -17.51 -14.98
CA LEU A 301 11.02 -18.30 -16.04
C LEU A 301 10.86 -17.43 -17.28
N ASN A 302 11.93 -16.96 -17.90
CA ASN A 302 11.83 -16.09 -19.09
C ASN A 302 11.55 -16.91 -20.37
N ASN A 303 10.54 -17.79 -20.33
CA ASN A 303 10.09 -18.63 -21.45
C ASN A 303 8.65 -18.29 -21.84
N GLN A 304 8.22 -18.69 -23.04
CA GLN A 304 6.87 -18.40 -23.54
C GLN A 304 5.77 -18.92 -22.59
N ASN A 305 6.01 -20.03 -21.90
CA ASN A 305 5.04 -20.65 -20.98
C ASN A 305 4.74 -19.77 -19.76
N SER A 306 5.72 -19.05 -19.20
CA SER A 306 5.47 -18.15 -18.07
C SER A 306 4.68 -16.90 -18.46
N HIS A 307 4.89 -16.40 -19.68
CA HIS A 307 4.11 -15.30 -20.22
C HIS A 307 2.64 -15.71 -20.35
N ILE A 308 2.39 -16.92 -20.87
CA ILE A 308 1.04 -17.50 -20.98
C ILE A 308 0.42 -17.69 -19.59
N ASP A 309 1.14 -18.28 -18.63
CA ASP A 309 0.65 -18.48 -17.26
C ASP A 309 0.30 -17.16 -16.56
N TYR A 310 1.16 -16.14 -16.68
CA TYR A 310 0.89 -14.80 -16.14
C TYR A 310 -0.44 -14.25 -16.66
N TRP A 311 -0.63 -14.24 -17.99
CA TRP A 311 -1.84 -13.69 -18.58
C TRP A 311 -3.08 -14.53 -18.23
N ASN A 312 -2.96 -15.86 -18.22
CA ASN A 312 -4.06 -16.74 -17.78
C ASN A 312 -4.50 -16.45 -16.34
N LYS A 313 -3.55 -16.22 -15.42
CA LYS A 313 -3.85 -15.84 -14.04
C LYS A 313 -4.45 -14.44 -13.96
N MET A 314 -3.91 -13.46 -14.69
CA MET A 314 -4.43 -12.09 -14.70
C MET A 314 -5.85 -12.01 -15.28
N ILE A 315 -6.16 -12.76 -16.34
CA ILE A 315 -7.52 -12.83 -16.92
C ILE A 315 -8.50 -13.36 -15.87
N LYS A 316 -8.20 -14.52 -15.26
CA LYS A 316 -9.04 -15.11 -14.20
C LYS A 316 -9.23 -14.15 -13.03
N LEU A 317 -8.16 -13.46 -12.64
CA LEU A 317 -8.22 -12.46 -11.58
C LEU A 317 -9.14 -11.30 -11.96
N ILE A 318 -8.99 -10.70 -13.14
CA ILE A 318 -9.83 -9.58 -13.58
C ILE A 318 -11.31 -9.98 -13.62
N THR A 319 -11.62 -11.20 -14.08
CA THR A 319 -12.99 -11.74 -14.04
C THR A 319 -13.53 -11.83 -12.62
N GLU A 320 -12.74 -12.33 -11.67
CA GLU A 320 -13.12 -12.40 -10.26
C GLU A 320 -13.25 -10.99 -9.62
N LEU A 321 -12.40 -10.04 -10.00
CA LEU A 321 -12.49 -8.64 -9.57
C LEU A 321 -13.79 -8.00 -10.07
N TYR A 322 -14.18 -8.25 -11.32
CA TYR A 322 -15.47 -7.83 -11.85
C TYR A 322 -16.61 -8.45 -11.03
N ARG A 323 -16.56 -9.75 -10.75
CA ARG A 323 -17.60 -10.48 -10.00
C ARG A 323 -17.83 -9.87 -8.61
N VAL A 324 -16.77 -9.63 -7.83
CA VAL A 324 -16.88 -9.14 -6.44
C VAL A 324 -17.15 -7.63 -6.34
N LEU A 325 -16.80 -6.83 -7.34
CA LEU A 325 -17.08 -5.39 -7.33
C LEU A 325 -18.60 -5.14 -7.43
N LYS A 326 -19.12 -4.17 -6.69
CA LYS A 326 -20.52 -3.72 -6.78
C LYS A 326 -20.79 -2.96 -8.08
N LYS A 327 -22.04 -2.96 -8.55
CA LYS A 327 -22.47 -2.17 -9.71
C LYS A 327 -22.20 -0.67 -9.48
N ASN A 328 -21.78 0.04 -10.52
CA ASN A 328 -21.42 1.46 -10.49
C ASN A 328 -20.23 1.81 -9.59
N LYS A 329 -19.45 0.83 -9.14
CA LYS A 329 -18.22 1.03 -8.35
C LYS A 329 -16.98 0.87 -9.20
N PHE A 330 -15.84 1.31 -8.65
CA PHE A 330 -14.59 1.43 -9.39
C PHE A 330 -13.57 0.36 -9.02
N LEU A 331 -12.97 -0.21 -10.07
CA LEU A 331 -11.64 -0.78 -10.04
C LEU A 331 -10.65 0.28 -10.54
N VAL A 332 -9.76 0.73 -9.66
CA VAL A 332 -8.64 1.61 -9.98
C VAL A 332 -7.39 0.76 -10.13
N PHE A 333 -6.90 0.63 -11.37
CA PHE A 333 -5.84 -0.30 -11.72
C PHE A 333 -4.63 0.44 -12.28
N ILE A 334 -3.49 0.33 -11.61
CA ILE A 334 -2.27 1.06 -11.95
C ILE A 334 -1.33 0.11 -12.68
N ILE A 335 -0.88 0.47 -13.89
CA ILE A 335 0.08 -0.33 -14.66
C ILE A 335 1.19 0.51 -15.25
N GLY A 336 2.40 -0.05 -15.26
CA GLY A 336 3.55 0.53 -15.96
C GLY A 336 3.45 0.36 -17.48
N ASN A 337 4.11 1.26 -18.21
CA ASN A 337 4.21 1.21 -19.68
C ASN A 337 5.32 0.24 -20.13
N TYR A 338 5.09 -1.06 -19.96
CA TYR A 338 6.04 -2.11 -20.36
C TYR A 338 5.50 -2.94 -21.51
N GLY A 339 6.24 -2.98 -22.62
CA GLY A 339 5.87 -3.75 -23.83
C GLY A 339 4.44 -3.46 -24.29
N ASN A 340 3.66 -4.52 -24.52
CA ASN A 340 2.24 -4.45 -24.90
C ASN A 340 1.28 -4.64 -23.71
N MET A 341 1.74 -4.50 -22.46
CA MET A 341 0.89 -4.76 -21.28
C MET A 341 -0.35 -3.86 -21.29
N ARG A 342 -0.20 -2.58 -21.67
CA ARG A 342 -1.33 -1.64 -21.70
C ARG A 342 -2.46 -2.11 -22.60
N SER A 343 -2.18 -2.49 -23.84
CA SER A 343 -3.21 -2.90 -24.80
C SER A 343 -3.83 -4.25 -24.41
N LYS A 344 -3.04 -5.18 -23.87
CA LYS A 344 -3.55 -6.46 -23.36
C LYS A 344 -4.50 -6.29 -22.19
N TYR A 345 -4.12 -5.48 -21.19
CA TYR A 345 -4.99 -5.16 -20.06
C TYR A 345 -6.28 -4.47 -20.53
N LEU A 346 -6.18 -3.50 -21.45
CA LEU A 346 -7.34 -2.82 -22.03
C LEU A 346 -8.36 -3.82 -22.60
N SER A 347 -7.90 -4.71 -23.48
CA SER A 347 -8.75 -5.75 -24.09
C SER A 347 -9.38 -6.67 -23.04
N HIS A 348 -8.63 -7.03 -21.98
CA HIS A 348 -9.15 -7.91 -20.93
C HIS A 348 -10.19 -7.23 -20.03
N PHE A 349 -10.01 -5.94 -19.72
CA PHE A 349 -11.02 -5.18 -18.98
C PHE A 349 -12.34 -5.14 -19.74
N GLU A 350 -12.30 -4.80 -21.04
CA GLU A 350 -13.48 -4.75 -21.90
C GLU A 350 -14.16 -6.12 -22.00
N SER A 351 -13.39 -7.18 -22.26
CA SER A 351 -13.92 -8.55 -22.36
C SER A 351 -14.52 -9.08 -21.05
N SER A 352 -14.10 -8.54 -19.90
CA SER A 352 -14.64 -8.90 -18.58
C SER A 352 -15.87 -8.08 -18.21
N GLY A 353 -16.28 -7.11 -19.03
CA GLY A 353 -17.46 -6.28 -18.83
C GLY A 353 -17.22 -4.93 -18.14
N PHE A 354 -15.96 -4.54 -17.88
CA PHE A 354 -15.66 -3.22 -17.32
C PHE A 354 -15.83 -2.10 -18.36
N ASN A 355 -16.42 -0.98 -17.94
CA ASN A 355 -16.40 0.26 -18.71
C ASN A 355 -15.16 1.10 -18.30
N ILE A 356 -14.36 1.52 -19.27
CA ILE A 356 -13.21 2.39 -19.03
C ILE A 356 -13.67 3.85 -18.95
N GLU A 357 -13.90 4.34 -17.74
CA GLU A 357 -14.34 5.71 -17.51
C GLU A 357 -13.20 6.72 -17.75
N ARG A 358 -11.97 6.35 -17.38
CA ARG A 358 -10.81 7.24 -17.49
C ARG A 358 -9.49 6.49 -17.52
N ILE A 359 -8.51 7.06 -18.20
CA ILE A 359 -7.10 6.67 -18.11
C ILE A 359 -6.26 7.92 -17.84
N LEU A 360 -5.53 7.94 -16.73
CA LEU A 360 -4.56 9.00 -16.43
C LEU A 360 -3.15 8.52 -16.72
N LYS A 361 -2.36 9.37 -17.37
CA LYS A 361 -0.93 9.14 -17.63
C LYS A 361 -0.09 9.86 -16.57
N ARG A 362 0.76 9.12 -15.87
CA ARG A 362 1.72 9.62 -14.89
C ARG A 362 3.15 9.42 -15.43
N LYS A 363 3.91 10.52 -15.55
CA LYS A 363 5.34 10.43 -15.84
C LYS A 363 6.10 10.12 -14.54
N ILE A 364 7.05 9.20 -14.61
CA ILE A 364 7.85 8.76 -13.47
C ILE A 364 9.31 8.80 -13.87
N VAL A 365 10.12 9.43 -13.04
CA VAL A 365 11.57 9.36 -13.16
C VAL A 365 12.00 8.13 -12.37
N ASN A 366 12.45 7.09 -13.05
CA ASN A 366 12.97 5.90 -12.36
C ASN A 366 14.38 6.17 -11.79
N LEU A 367 14.88 5.25 -10.94
CA LEU A 367 16.23 5.35 -10.34
C LEU A 367 17.36 5.47 -11.37
N LYS A 368 17.13 5.06 -12.63
CA LYS A 368 18.08 5.20 -13.75
C LYS A 368 17.90 6.50 -14.53
N LYS A 369 17.11 7.45 -14.03
CA LYS A 369 16.73 8.72 -14.68
C LYS A 369 16.16 8.55 -16.09
N LYS A 370 15.59 7.39 -16.41
CA LYS A 370 14.83 7.20 -17.65
C LYS A 370 13.39 7.59 -17.41
N ASP A 371 12.83 8.35 -18.35
CA ASP A 371 11.41 8.63 -18.39
C ASP A 371 10.65 7.31 -18.50
N ASN A 372 9.85 7.02 -17.47
CA ASN A 372 8.90 5.94 -17.48
C ASN A 372 7.49 6.49 -17.35
N VAL A 373 6.52 5.68 -17.72
CA VAL A 373 5.11 6.07 -17.68
C VAL A 373 4.34 5.01 -16.93
N GLU A 374 3.48 5.44 -16.03
CA GLU A 374 2.38 4.63 -15.49
C GLU A 374 1.05 5.14 -16.02
N TYR A 375 0.10 4.23 -16.14
CA TYR A 375 -1.28 4.50 -16.47
C TYR A 375 -2.15 4.09 -15.29
N VAL A 376 -3.03 4.99 -14.86
CA VAL A 376 -4.06 4.73 -13.86
C VAL A 376 -5.39 4.59 -14.59
N PHE A 377 -5.91 3.38 -14.62
CA PHE A 377 -7.22 3.05 -15.20
C PHE A 377 -8.30 3.21 -14.14
N PHE A 378 -9.38 3.87 -14.49
CA PHE A 378 -10.60 3.96 -13.70
C PHE A 378 -11.67 3.16 -14.45
N LEU A 379 -11.93 1.95 -13.95
CA LEU A 379 -12.80 0.97 -14.56
C LEU A 379 -14.08 0.87 -13.72
N LYS A 380 -15.24 0.99 -14.35
CA LYS A 380 -16.53 0.92 -13.67
C LYS A 380 -17.23 -0.39 -14.02
N LYS A 381 -17.84 -1.04 -13.03
CA LYS A 381 -18.72 -2.19 -13.24
C LYS A 381 -20.14 -1.78 -13.61
#